data_AF-A0A3M6Y1C6-F1
#
_entry.id   AF-A0A3M6Y1C6-F1
#
_cell.length_a   1.000
_cell.length_b   1.000
_cell.length_c   1.000
_cell.angle_alpha   90.00
_cell.angle_beta   90.00
_cell.angle_gamma   90.00
#
_symmetry.space_group_name_H-M   'P 1'
#
loop_
_entity.id
_entity.type
_entity.pdbx_description
1 polymer ?
#
loop_
_entity_poly.entity_id
_entity_poly.type
_entity_poly.pdbx_seq_one_letter_code
_entity_poly.pdbx_strand_id
1 'polypeptide(L)'
;MPGQRGPVPVPVTTNGGEQDVTLQILRAVEQQPEIKTSETFPNVSSADMKAALDRLGSRQMIEYDQHTSEEVVLTEEGRQIAEEGSHEYKVWDAVRQKGSLSLKDPALASKSAKIGQGKAFAQKWVKKDGDSLVSLVDSVEDTTRQLLQHVQTNKTFSDPKQLKDFQKRQLVTTQKVITYSARKGPKWALEMPVEVTDLTADMLADGSWKTANFKPYNFQALGEPQMAGSLHPLGKVREEFRKILFNMGFTEMPTSRFVDTGFWNFDALFVP
;
A
#
# COMPACT_ATOMS: atom_id res chain seq x y z
N MET A 1 -17.74 30.18 11.21
CA MET A 1 -16.73 30.28 12.28
C MET A 1 -15.89 29.02 12.23
N PRO A 2 -14.61 29.07 11.82
CA PRO A 2 -13.74 27.91 11.98
C PRO A 2 -13.55 27.69 13.48
N GLY A 3 -13.86 26.48 13.94
CA GLY A 3 -13.77 26.12 15.35
C GLY A 3 -12.36 26.36 15.87
N GLN A 4 -12.26 27.05 17.00
CA GLN A 4 -11.02 27.22 17.75
C GLN A 4 -10.45 25.83 17.99
N ARG A 5 -9.36 25.48 17.29
CA ARG A 5 -8.65 24.21 17.52
C ARG A 5 -8.03 24.33 18.90
N GLY A 6 -8.74 23.85 19.92
CA GLY A 6 -8.14 23.63 21.22
C GLY A 6 -6.95 22.68 21.11
N PRO A 7 -6.05 22.67 22.10
CA PRO A 7 -4.94 21.73 22.14
C PRO A 7 -5.49 20.33 21.92
N VAL A 8 -5.05 19.66 20.86
CA VAL A 8 -5.45 18.27 20.59
C VAL A 8 -4.95 17.48 21.79
N PRO A 9 -5.83 16.93 22.66
CA PRO A 9 -5.38 16.14 23.78
C PRO A 9 -4.61 14.97 23.18
N VAL A 10 -3.32 14.86 23.49
CA VAL A 10 -2.57 13.66 23.16
C VAL A 10 -3.22 12.57 24.00
N PRO A 11 -3.95 11.60 23.42
CA PRO A 11 -4.52 10.54 24.22
C PRO A 11 -3.33 9.77 24.77
N VAL A 12 -3.12 9.85 26.08
CA VAL A 12 -2.19 8.96 26.82
C VAL A 12 -2.72 7.53 26.76
N THR A 13 -4.00 7.35 26.42
CA THR A 13 -4.66 6.08 26.15
C THR A 13 -5.42 6.17 24.83
N THR A 14 -5.02 5.38 23.85
CA THR A 14 -5.86 5.07 22.69
C THR A 14 -7.19 4.49 23.19
N ASN A 15 -8.30 4.91 22.58
CA ASN A 15 -9.62 4.32 22.83
C ASN A 15 -9.58 2.83 22.43
N GLY A 16 -9.45 1.96 23.42
CA GLY A 16 -9.29 0.52 23.25
C GLY A 16 -7.98 0.09 23.91
N GLY A 17 -8.09 -0.77 24.94
CA GLY A 17 -6.97 -1.23 25.78
C GLY A 17 -5.92 -2.11 25.09
N GLU A 18 -5.64 -1.87 23.81
CA GLU A 18 -4.41 -2.33 23.17
C GLU A 18 -3.25 -1.53 23.73
N GLN A 19 -2.24 -2.25 24.19
CA GLN A 19 -1.06 -1.71 24.84
C GLN A 19 -0.39 -0.68 23.91
N ASP A 20 0.02 0.48 24.45
CA ASP A 20 0.69 1.51 23.66
C ASP A 20 2.03 1.00 23.14
N VAL A 21 2.04 0.58 21.88
CA VAL A 21 3.20 0.05 21.14
C VAL A 21 4.38 1.04 21.25
N THR A 22 4.10 2.34 21.31
CA THR A 22 5.09 3.41 21.48
C THR A 22 5.88 3.24 22.77
N LEU A 23 5.20 3.05 23.90
CA LEU A 23 5.83 2.86 25.22
C LEU A 23 6.56 1.52 25.31
N GLN A 24 6.03 0.48 24.66
CA GLN A 24 6.71 -0.82 24.60
C GLN A 24 8.03 -0.75 23.83
N ILE A 25 8.04 -0.05 22.70
CA ILE A 25 9.27 0.19 21.92
C ILE A 25 10.29 0.96 22.78
N LEU A 26 9.87 2.01 23.48
CA LEU A 26 10.77 2.77 24.37
C LEU A 26 11.34 1.90 25.50
N ARG A 27 10.53 1.06 26.14
CA ARG A 27 11.04 0.13 27.17
C ARG A 27 11.98 -0.93 26.60
N ALA A 28 11.70 -1.45 25.41
CA ALA A 28 12.55 -2.44 24.75
C ALA A 28 13.92 -1.85 24.36
N VAL A 29 13.93 -0.64 23.77
CA VAL A 29 15.16 0.09 23.43
C VAL A 29 15.91 0.59 24.68
N GLU A 30 15.24 0.73 25.84
CA GLU A 30 15.95 1.01 27.09
C GLU A 30 16.88 -0.14 27.48
N GLN A 31 16.35 -1.37 27.40
CA GLN A 31 17.02 -2.60 27.86
C GLN A 31 18.10 -3.11 26.89
N GLN A 32 17.96 -2.83 25.60
CA GLN A 32 18.90 -3.26 24.56
C GLN A 32 19.39 -2.08 23.72
N PRO A 33 20.68 -2.06 23.33
CA PRO A 33 21.23 -0.94 22.54
C PRO A 33 20.57 -0.80 21.16
N GLU A 34 20.12 -1.91 20.57
CA GLU A 34 19.40 -1.97 19.31
C GLU A 34 18.36 -3.09 19.40
N ILE A 35 17.12 -2.82 18.98
CA ILE A 35 16.06 -3.83 18.92
C ILE A 35 15.71 -4.15 17.49
N LYS A 36 15.46 -5.44 17.21
CA LYS A 36 14.82 -5.87 15.96
C LYS A 36 13.33 -6.05 16.20
N THR A 37 12.53 -5.26 15.50
CA THR A 37 11.08 -5.24 15.65
C THR A 37 10.41 -6.58 15.33
N SER A 38 10.95 -7.34 14.36
CA SER A 38 10.43 -8.66 13.98
C SER A 38 10.60 -9.73 15.07
N GLU A 39 11.67 -9.65 15.86
CA GLU A 39 11.96 -10.61 16.93
C GLU A 39 11.26 -10.22 18.23
N THR A 40 11.20 -8.92 18.51
CA THR A 40 10.68 -8.39 19.78
C THR A 40 9.15 -8.30 19.80
N PHE A 41 8.54 -8.00 18.64
CA PHE A 41 7.10 -7.75 18.51
C PHE A 41 6.46 -8.56 17.37
N PRO A 42 6.45 -9.91 17.45
CA PRO A 42 5.92 -10.75 16.38
C PRO A 42 4.40 -10.63 16.19
N ASN A 43 3.67 -10.19 17.22
CA ASN A 43 2.20 -10.10 17.21
C ASN A 43 1.67 -8.73 16.81
N VAL A 44 2.54 -7.74 16.56
CA VAL A 44 2.12 -6.38 16.20
C VAL A 44 2.11 -6.24 14.69
N SER A 45 1.09 -5.57 14.14
CA SER A 45 1.01 -5.33 12.70
C SER A 45 2.16 -4.44 12.24
N SER A 46 2.64 -4.66 11.00
CA SER A 46 3.72 -3.83 10.43
C SER A 46 3.30 -2.37 10.27
N ALA A 47 2.01 -2.10 10.06
CA ALA A 47 1.46 -0.75 9.96
C ALA A 47 1.53 -0.01 11.31
N ASP A 48 1.11 -0.66 12.40
CA ASP A 48 1.13 -0.07 13.74
C ASP A 48 2.56 0.14 14.23
N MET A 49 3.46 -0.82 13.94
CA MET A 49 4.88 -0.71 14.22
C MET A 49 5.49 0.50 13.51
N LYS A 50 5.25 0.64 12.19
CA LYS A 50 5.72 1.79 11.42
C LYS A 50 5.17 3.12 11.95
N ALA A 51 3.88 3.17 12.28
CA ALA A 51 3.25 4.37 12.83
C ALA A 51 3.87 4.78 14.18
N ALA A 52 4.12 3.81 15.07
CA ALA A 52 4.78 4.06 16.35
C ALA A 52 6.24 4.53 16.17
N LEU A 53 7.00 3.88 15.28
CA LEU A 53 8.37 4.28 14.96
C LEU A 53 8.44 5.68 14.34
N ASP A 54 7.55 6.02 13.40
CA ASP A 54 7.45 7.36 12.81
C ASP A 54 7.09 8.42 13.87
N ARG A 55 6.20 8.07 14.81
CA ARG A 55 5.81 8.96 15.92
C ARG A 55 6.98 9.27 16.85
N LEU A 56 7.82 8.28 17.15
CA LEU A 56 9.01 8.45 17.99
C LEU A 56 10.17 9.10 17.22
N GLY A 57 10.37 8.73 15.95
CA GLY A 57 11.40 9.26 15.07
C GLY A 57 11.19 10.73 14.72
N SER A 58 9.94 11.16 14.50
CA SER A 58 9.61 12.58 14.28
C SER A 58 9.95 13.48 15.48
N ARG A 59 10.01 12.91 16.69
CA ARG A 59 10.47 13.59 17.91
C ARG A 59 11.95 13.40 18.20
N GLN A 60 12.67 12.71 17.32
CA GLN A 60 14.07 12.35 17.48
C GLN A 60 14.34 11.55 18.78
N MET A 61 13.31 10.88 19.32
CA MET A 61 13.44 10.04 20.51
C MET A 61 14.15 8.74 20.17
N ILE A 62 13.87 8.19 18.99
CA ILE A 62 14.54 7.01 18.45
C ILE A 62 15.08 7.35 17.06
N GLU A 63 16.08 6.59 16.65
CA GLU A 63 16.42 6.43 15.25
C GLU A 63 16.12 5.00 14.85
N TYR A 64 15.69 4.80 13.61
CA TYR A 64 15.42 3.46 13.11
C TYR A 64 15.83 3.33 11.66
N ASP A 65 16.28 2.13 11.28
CA ASP A 65 16.59 1.77 9.90
C ASP A 65 15.56 0.77 9.39
N GLN A 66 15.14 0.98 8.15
CA GLN A 66 14.21 0.08 7.46
C GLN A 66 15.00 -0.97 6.68
N HIS A 67 14.71 -2.24 6.96
CA HIS A 67 15.24 -3.38 6.23
C HIS A 67 14.10 -4.03 5.44
N THR A 68 14.32 -4.28 4.15
CA THR A 68 13.31 -4.93 3.30
C THR A 68 13.83 -6.29 2.88
N SER A 69 13.09 -7.33 3.25
CA SER A 69 13.33 -8.70 2.79
C SER A 69 12.18 -9.14 1.89
N GLU A 70 12.48 -10.05 0.96
CA GLU A 70 11.47 -10.69 0.13
C GLU A 70 11.28 -12.12 0.61
N GLU A 71 10.09 -12.43 1.12
CA GLU A 71 9.71 -13.79 1.49
C GLU A 71 8.80 -14.37 0.41
N VAL A 72 8.97 -15.65 0.12
CA VAL A 72 8.10 -16.35 -0.83
C VAL A 72 6.99 -17.04 -0.07
N VAL A 73 5.76 -16.69 -0.41
CA VAL A 73 4.54 -17.19 0.23
C VAL A 73 3.76 -18.04 -0.76
N LEU A 74 3.23 -19.16 -0.28
CA LEU A 74 2.38 -20.05 -1.07
C LEU A 74 1.04 -19.37 -1.36
N THR A 75 0.53 -19.52 -2.58
CA THR A 75 -0.86 -19.20 -2.88
C THR A 75 -1.77 -20.30 -2.32
N GLU A 76 -3.08 -20.06 -2.30
CA GLU A 76 -4.06 -21.07 -1.84
C GLU A 76 -3.91 -22.39 -2.61
N GLU A 77 -3.71 -22.32 -3.93
CA GLU A 77 -3.45 -23.50 -4.76
C GLU A 77 -2.10 -24.16 -4.43
N GLY A 78 -1.04 -23.36 -4.19
CA GLY A 78 0.26 -23.87 -3.78
C GLY A 78 0.21 -24.62 -2.44
N ARG A 79 -0.62 -24.14 -1.50
CA ARG A 79 -0.84 -24.79 -0.20
C ARG A 79 -1.58 -26.11 -0.35
N GLN A 80 -2.64 -26.15 -1.17
CA GLN A 80 -3.36 -27.39 -1.48
C GLN A 80 -2.43 -28.44 -2.10
N ILE A 81 -1.53 -28.03 -3.00
CA ILE A 81 -0.54 -28.94 -3.58
C ILE A 81 0.47 -29.45 -2.53
N ALA A 82 0.89 -28.60 -1.59
CA ALA A 82 1.81 -29.02 -0.52
C ALA A 82 1.16 -30.08 0.40
N GLU A 83 -0.13 -29.94 0.70
CA GLU A 83 -0.89 -30.83 1.58
C GLU A 83 -1.32 -32.12 0.85
N GLU A 84 -1.99 -31.99 -0.29
CA GLU A 84 -2.67 -33.09 -1.01
C GLU A 84 -1.85 -33.71 -2.15
N GLY A 85 -0.70 -33.13 -2.51
CA GLY A 85 0.13 -33.54 -3.65
C GLY A 85 -0.16 -32.77 -4.94
N SER A 86 0.81 -32.79 -5.86
CA SER A 86 0.74 -32.04 -7.11
C SER A 86 -0.31 -32.59 -8.08
N HIS A 87 -0.77 -31.71 -8.96
CA HIS A 87 -1.78 -32.07 -9.96
C HIS A 87 -1.28 -33.21 -10.87
N GLU A 88 0.01 -33.22 -11.21
CA GLU A 88 0.67 -34.29 -11.95
C GLU A 88 0.72 -35.62 -11.16
N TYR A 89 0.99 -35.57 -9.85
CA TYR A 89 0.98 -36.76 -8.99
C TYR A 89 -0.43 -37.35 -8.85
N LYS A 90 -1.44 -36.50 -8.62
CA LYS A 90 -2.86 -36.91 -8.53
C LYS A 90 -3.34 -37.60 -9.82
N VAL A 91 -2.91 -37.13 -10.98
CA VAL A 91 -3.22 -37.77 -12.26
C VAL A 91 -2.53 -39.13 -12.40
N TRP A 92 -1.25 -39.24 -12.02
CA TRP A 92 -0.55 -40.52 -12.05
C TRP A 92 -1.14 -41.54 -11.07
N ASP A 93 -1.47 -41.14 -9.84
CA ASP A 93 -2.08 -42.02 -8.84
C ASP A 93 -3.46 -42.53 -9.30
N ALA A 94 -4.28 -41.65 -9.88
CA ALA A 94 -5.56 -42.03 -10.46
C ALA A 94 -5.43 -43.01 -11.64
N VAL A 95 -4.44 -42.82 -12.51
CA VAL A 95 -4.15 -43.75 -13.63
C VAL A 95 -3.62 -45.08 -13.11
N ARG A 96 -2.74 -45.07 -12.11
CA ARG A 96 -2.15 -46.28 -11.52
C ARG A 96 -3.19 -47.13 -10.81
N GLN A 97 -4.05 -46.53 -9.99
CA GLN A 97 -5.09 -47.26 -9.24
C GLN A 97 -6.11 -47.94 -10.16
N LYS A 98 -6.44 -47.32 -11.30
CA LYS A 98 -7.39 -47.85 -12.28
C LYS A 98 -6.73 -48.65 -13.41
N GLY A 99 -5.40 -48.71 -13.47
CA GLY A 99 -4.60 -49.40 -14.51
C GLY A 99 -4.58 -48.65 -15.86
N SER A 100 -5.76 -48.26 -16.36
CA SER A 100 -5.90 -47.36 -17.51
C SER A 100 -7.07 -46.41 -17.30
N LEU A 101 -6.90 -45.14 -17.70
CA LEU A 101 -7.93 -44.11 -17.54
C LEU A 101 -8.30 -43.49 -18.88
N SER A 102 -9.59 -43.54 -19.26
CA SER A 102 -10.05 -42.89 -20.48
C SER A 102 -9.90 -41.37 -20.38
N LEU A 103 -9.53 -40.71 -21.47
CA LEU A 103 -9.43 -39.24 -21.57
C LEU A 103 -10.77 -38.51 -21.29
N LYS A 104 -11.90 -39.24 -21.30
CA LYS A 104 -13.25 -38.72 -21.01
C LYS A 104 -13.71 -38.98 -19.57
N ASP A 105 -12.88 -39.59 -18.71
CA ASP A 105 -13.25 -39.87 -17.32
C ASP A 105 -13.51 -38.55 -16.55
N PRO A 106 -14.60 -38.44 -15.77
CA PRO A 106 -14.88 -37.29 -14.91
C PRO A 106 -13.69 -36.87 -14.01
N ALA A 107 -12.86 -37.82 -13.59
CA ALA A 107 -11.66 -37.55 -12.78
C ALA A 107 -10.63 -36.65 -13.50
N LEU A 108 -10.62 -36.64 -14.84
CA LEU A 108 -9.74 -35.81 -15.67
C LEU A 108 -10.40 -34.53 -16.18
N ALA A 109 -11.70 -34.32 -15.88
CA ALA A 109 -12.46 -33.19 -16.39
C ALA A 109 -12.16 -31.88 -15.64
N SER A 110 -11.58 -31.96 -14.43
CA SER A 110 -11.24 -30.79 -13.63
C SER A 110 -10.12 -29.96 -14.27
N LYS A 111 -10.14 -28.64 -14.05
CA LYS A 111 -9.13 -27.71 -14.58
C LYS A 111 -7.72 -28.09 -14.10
N SER A 112 -7.60 -28.48 -12.84
CA SER A 112 -6.37 -28.98 -12.22
C SER A 112 -5.86 -30.26 -12.86
N ALA A 113 -6.74 -31.23 -13.16
CA ALA A 113 -6.35 -32.47 -13.82
C ALA A 113 -5.85 -32.26 -15.26
N LYS A 114 -6.41 -31.29 -16.01
CA LYS A 114 -5.90 -30.94 -17.35
C LYS A 114 -4.49 -30.36 -17.29
N ILE A 115 -4.22 -29.51 -16.30
CA ILE A 115 -2.87 -28.94 -16.06
C ILE A 115 -1.89 -30.06 -15.64
N GLY A 116 -2.33 -30.94 -14.73
CA GLY A 116 -1.57 -32.10 -14.27
C GLY A 116 -1.21 -33.08 -15.38
N GLN A 117 -2.13 -33.36 -16.30
CA GLN A 117 -1.88 -34.21 -17.48
C GLN A 117 -0.73 -33.69 -18.34
N GLY A 118 -0.75 -32.39 -18.68
CA GLY A 118 0.31 -31.79 -19.50
C GLY A 118 1.70 -31.94 -18.88
N LYS A 119 1.81 -31.77 -17.55
CA LYS A 119 3.08 -31.95 -16.83
C LYS A 119 3.47 -33.42 -16.66
N ALA A 120 2.51 -34.30 -16.39
CA ALA A 120 2.77 -35.73 -16.27
C ALA A 120 3.28 -36.33 -17.60
N PHE A 121 2.83 -35.83 -18.76
CA PHE A 121 3.41 -36.17 -20.06
C PHE A 121 4.84 -35.64 -20.23
N ALA A 122 5.09 -34.38 -19.86
CA ALA A 122 6.42 -33.78 -19.95
C ALA A 122 7.46 -34.49 -19.07
N GLN A 123 7.03 -34.99 -17.90
CA GLN A 123 7.84 -35.76 -16.96
C GLN A 123 7.89 -37.28 -17.27
N LYS A 124 7.20 -37.73 -18.34
CA LYS A 124 7.11 -39.14 -18.78
C LYS A 124 6.51 -40.09 -17.73
N TRP A 125 5.65 -39.60 -16.84
CA TRP A 125 4.98 -40.42 -15.82
C TRP A 125 3.80 -41.22 -16.39
N VAL A 126 3.12 -40.63 -17.38
CA VAL A 126 1.98 -41.22 -18.08
C VAL A 126 2.17 -41.12 -19.58
N LYS A 127 1.64 -42.10 -20.33
CA LYS A 127 1.63 -42.12 -21.79
C LYS A 127 0.20 -42.30 -22.29
N LYS A 128 -0.09 -41.70 -23.44
CA LYS A 128 -1.34 -41.93 -24.17
C LYS A 128 -1.24 -43.23 -24.96
N ASP A 129 -2.15 -44.15 -24.68
CA ASP A 129 -2.36 -45.40 -25.42
C ASP A 129 -3.78 -45.41 -25.99
N GLY A 130 -3.90 -45.05 -27.26
CA GLY A 130 -5.20 -44.83 -27.91
C GLY A 130 -6.03 -43.74 -27.22
N ASP A 131 -7.20 -44.11 -26.69
CA ASP A 131 -8.14 -43.22 -26.00
C ASP A 131 -7.98 -43.24 -24.46
N SER A 132 -6.92 -43.89 -23.95
CA SER A 132 -6.64 -44.06 -22.53
C SER A 132 -5.23 -43.61 -22.14
N LEU A 133 -5.05 -43.25 -20.87
CA LEU A 133 -3.77 -42.97 -20.24
C LEU A 133 -3.29 -44.20 -19.48
N VAL A 134 -2.01 -44.52 -19.62
CA VAL A 134 -1.34 -45.64 -18.93
C VAL A 134 -0.12 -45.10 -18.19
N SER A 135 0.13 -45.57 -16.98
CA SER A 135 1.33 -45.22 -16.20
C SER A 135 2.57 -45.86 -16.81
N LEU A 136 3.65 -45.09 -16.97
CA LEU A 136 4.91 -45.58 -17.52
C LEU A 136 5.93 -45.99 -16.44
N VAL A 137 5.69 -45.59 -15.19
CA VAL A 137 6.61 -45.74 -14.06
C VAL A 137 5.84 -46.23 -12.83
N ASP A 138 6.43 -47.20 -12.10
CA ASP A 138 5.84 -47.82 -10.90
C ASP A 138 5.98 -46.98 -9.63
N SER A 139 6.86 -45.98 -9.61
CA SER A 139 7.02 -45.05 -8.50
C SER A 139 7.45 -43.69 -9.02
N VAL A 140 6.81 -42.62 -8.54
CA VAL A 140 7.16 -41.24 -8.89
C VAL A 140 7.43 -40.45 -7.62
N GLU A 141 8.46 -39.61 -7.67
CA GLU A 141 8.75 -38.66 -6.60
C GLU A 141 8.11 -37.32 -6.95
N ASP A 142 7.20 -36.85 -6.08
CA ASP A 142 6.52 -35.56 -6.24
C ASP A 142 7.45 -34.41 -5.82
N THR A 143 8.42 -34.12 -6.69
CA THR A 143 9.38 -33.02 -6.52
C THR A 143 8.69 -31.67 -6.36
N THR A 144 7.55 -31.45 -7.05
CA THR A 144 6.75 -30.22 -6.94
C THR A 144 6.23 -30.04 -5.51
N ARG A 145 5.66 -31.10 -4.90
CA ARG A 145 5.19 -31.06 -3.51
C ARG A 145 6.32 -30.86 -2.51
N GLN A 146 7.42 -31.58 -2.66
CA GLN A 146 8.58 -31.46 -1.76
C GLN A 146 9.16 -30.03 -1.78
N LEU A 147 9.26 -29.42 -2.96
CA LEU A 147 9.71 -28.04 -3.10
C LEU A 147 8.73 -27.06 -2.45
N LEU A 148 7.42 -27.24 -2.60
CA LEU A 148 6.42 -26.37 -1.97
C LEU A 148 6.39 -26.53 -0.45
N GLN A 149 6.56 -27.74 0.09
CA GLN A 149 6.70 -27.98 1.54
C GLN A 149 7.99 -27.36 2.09
N HIS A 150 9.08 -27.44 1.35
CA HIS A 150 10.33 -26.78 1.71
C HIS A 150 10.17 -25.25 1.73
N VAL A 151 9.46 -24.68 0.75
CA VAL A 151 9.15 -23.24 0.69
C VAL A 151 8.19 -22.84 1.81
N GLN A 152 7.26 -23.69 2.20
CA GLN A 152 6.38 -23.43 3.35
C GLN A 152 7.16 -23.21 4.64
N THR A 153 8.28 -23.94 4.81
CA THR A 153 9.10 -23.91 6.02
C THR A 153 10.19 -22.83 5.95
N ASN A 154 10.91 -22.76 4.83
CA ASN A 154 12.09 -21.89 4.66
C ASN A 154 11.76 -20.54 4.01
N LYS A 155 10.55 -20.37 3.47
CA LYS A 155 10.07 -19.15 2.79
C LYS A 155 10.98 -18.63 1.67
N THR A 156 11.80 -19.50 1.10
CA THR A 156 12.82 -19.18 0.09
C THR A 156 12.99 -20.36 -0.87
N PHE A 157 13.30 -20.03 -2.13
CA PHE A 157 13.73 -21.00 -3.13
C PHE A 157 15.26 -21.00 -3.24
N SER A 158 15.87 -22.18 -3.33
CA SER A 158 17.32 -22.30 -3.54
C SER A 158 17.76 -21.93 -4.97
N ASP A 159 16.90 -22.12 -5.98
CA ASP A 159 17.16 -21.80 -7.38
C ASP A 159 16.23 -20.68 -7.90
N PRO A 160 16.76 -19.53 -8.36
CA PRO A 160 15.98 -18.46 -8.97
C PRO A 160 15.16 -18.87 -10.20
N LYS A 161 15.57 -19.90 -10.95
CA LYS A 161 14.81 -20.40 -12.11
C LYS A 161 13.52 -21.09 -11.68
N GLN A 162 13.58 -21.84 -10.58
CA GLN A 162 12.40 -22.50 -10.00
C GLN A 162 11.40 -21.46 -9.49
N LEU A 163 11.86 -20.42 -8.79
CA LEU A 163 10.98 -19.33 -8.34
C LEU A 163 10.16 -18.74 -9.50
N LYS A 164 10.81 -18.44 -10.64
CA LYS A 164 10.12 -17.88 -11.82
C LYS A 164 9.12 -18.85 -12.45
N ASP A 165 9.41 -20.15 -12.52
CA ASP A 165 8.46 -21.16 -13.01
C ASP A 165 7.22 -21.23 -12.10
N PHE A 166 7.43 -21.30 -10.79
CA PHE A 166 6.36 -21.43 -9.82
C PHE A 166 5.51 -20.15 -9.68
N GLN A 167 6.11 -18.96 -9.85
CA GLN A 167 5.39 -17.70 -9.98
C GLN A 167 4.53 -17.64 -11.25
N LYS A 168 5.08 -18.06 -12.41
CA LYS A 168 4.33 -18.13 -13.67
C LYS A 168 3.14 -19.09 -13.59
N ARG A 169 3.28 -20.16 -12.80
CA ARG A 169 2.21 -21.12 -12.49
C ARG A 169 1.22 -20.63 -11.42
N GLN A 170 1.44 -19.45 -10.84
CA GLN A 170 0.61 -18.87 -9.76
C GLN A 170 0.55 -19.73 -8.47
N LEU A 171 1.57 -20.56 -8.22
CA LEU A 171 1.65 -21.41 -7.02
C LEU A 171 2.32 -20.69 -5.84
N VAL A 172 3.12 -19.67 -6.13
CA VAL A 172 3.81 -18.86 -5.13
C VAL A 172 3.73 -17.39 -5.52
N THR A 173 3.72 -16.53 -4.50
CA THR A 173 3.82 -15.08 -4.64
C THR A 173 4.98 -14.57 -3.79
N THR A 174 5.61 -13.48 -4.21
CA THR A 174 6.65 -12.84 -3.41
C THR A 174 6.02 -11.71 -2.60
N GLN A 175 6.16 -11.78 -1.28
CA GLN A 175 5.72 -10.75 -0.36
C GLN A 175 6.93 -10.00 0.17
N LYS A 176 6.88 -8.66 0.09
CA LYS A 176 7.86 -7.81 0.73
C LYS A 176 7.56 -7.73 2.22
N VAL A 177 8.50 -8.22 3.03
CA VAL A 177 8.45 -8.11 4.49
C VAL A 177 9.40 -6.97 4.88
N ILE A 178 8.81 -5.93 5.46
CA ILE A 178 9.55 -4.77 5.94
C ILE A 178 9.76 -4.95 7.43
N THR A 179 11.02 -4.94 7.86
CA THR A 179 11.43 -5.00 9.25
C THR A 179 12.20 -3.73 9.62
N TYR A 180 12.22 -3.41 10.90
CA TYR A 180 12.89 -2.22 11.40
C TYR A 180 13.87 -2.57 12.50
N SER A 181 15.06 -1.95 12.50
CA SER A 181 15.94 -1.91 13.65
C SER A 181 15.87 -0.53 14.30
N ALA A 182 15.59 -0.48 15.60
CA ALA A 182 15.42 0.78 16.33
C ALA A 182 16.48 0.92 17.43
N ARG A 183 17.01 2.13 17.58
CA ARG A 183 18.04 2.52 18.54
C ARG A 183 17.69 3.84 19.23
N LYS A 184 18.41 4.16 20.31
CA LYS A 184 18.23 5.44 21.04
C LYS A 184 18.59 6.61 20.11
N GLY A 185 17.69 7.58 20.02
CA GLY A 185 17.91 8.83 19.29
C GLY A 185 18.53 9.92 20.17
N PRO A 186 18.86 11.09 19.60
CA PRO A 186 19.50 12.19 20.32
C PRO A 186 18.62 12.82 21.41
N LYS A 187 17.30 12.73 21.30
CA LYS A 187 16.33 13.20 22.31
C LYS A 187 15.66 12.03 23.03
N TRP A 188 16.45 11.01 23.38
CA TRP A 188 15.96 9.83 24.09
C TRP A 188 15.27 10.21 25.42
N ALA A 189 14.04 9.71 25.61
CA ALA A 189 13.31 9.78 26.87
C ALA A 189 12.42 8.54 27.01
N LEU A 190 12.19 8.09 28.25
CA LEU A 190 11.35 6.92 28.54
C LEU A 190 9.85 7.20 28.29
N GLU A 191 9.46 8.46 28.43
CA GLU A 191 8.11 8.94 28.23
C GLU A 191 8.13 10.06 27.19
N MET A 192 7.08 10.12 26.38
CA MET A 192 6.95 11.15 25.36
C MET A 192 6.60 12.49 26.04
N PRO A 193 7.43 13.54 25.90
CA PRO A 193 7.14 14.83 26.50
C PRO A 193 5.86 15.42 25.89
N VAL A 194 5.04 16.06 26.72
CA VAL A 194 3.85 16.78 26.26
C VAL A 194 4.30 18.02 25.50
N GLU A 195 4.03 18.04 24.20
CA GLU A 195 4.31 19.18 23.33
C GLU A 195 3.08 20.08 23.24
N VAL A 196 3.28 21.38 23.44
CA VAL A 196 2.24 22.39 23.26
C VAL A 196 2.21 22.81 21.79
N THR A 197 1.01 22.88 21.19
CA THR A 197 0.86 23.25 19.77
C THR A 197 0.87 24.76 19.57
N ASP A 198 0.11 25.49 20.38
CA ASP A 198 -0.11 26.92 20.24
C ASP A 198 0.13 27.66 21.55
N LEU A 199 0.60 28.90 21.41
CA LEU A 199 0.71 29.83 22.52
C LEU A 199 -0.68 30.32 22.91
N THR A 200 -1.07 30.12 24.17
CA THR A 200 -2.38 30.55 24.69
C THR A 200 -2.25 31.81 25.54
N ALA A 201 -3.37 32.53 25.71
CA ALA A 201 -3.42 33.74 26.54
C ALA A 201 -3.09 33.43 28.01
N ASP A 202 -3.57 32.30 28.53
CA ASP A 202 -3.30 31.86 29.91
C ASP A 202 -1.82 31.54 30.12
N MET A 203 -1.19 30.87 29.14
CA MET A 203 0.25 30.62 29.20
C MET A 203 1.07 31.91 29.25
N LEU A 204 0.64 32.95 28.51
CA LEU A 204 1.26 34.27 28.55
C LEU A 204 1.09 34.95 29.91
N ALA A 205 -0.08 34.85 30.54
CA ALA A 205 -0.37 35.41 31.85
C ALA A 205 0.44 34.74 32.97
N ASP A 206 0.55 33.41 32.93
CA ASP A 206 1.17 32.60 33.99
C ASP A 206 2.69 32.43 33.79
N GLY A 207 3.21 32.80 32.62
CA GLY A 207 4.63 32.69 32.28
C GLY A 207 5.10 31.27 31.95
N SER A 208 4.19 30.28 31.93
CA SER A 208 4.48 28.88 31.63
C SER A 208 5.02 28.64 30.20
N TRP A 209 4.78 29.57 29.28
CA TRP A 209 5.34 29.54 27.92
C TRP A 209 6.88 29.55 27.89
N LYS A 210 7.55 30.06 28.93
CA LYS A 210 9.02 30.13 28.97
C LYS A 210 9.68 28.75 29.10
N THR A 211 8.98 27.81 29.73
CA THR A 211 9.47 26.44 30.00
C THR A 211 8.73 25.37 29.21
N ALA A 212 7.67 25.73 28.48
CA ALA A 212 6.90 24.80 27.68
C ALA A 212 7.69 24.33 26.44
N ASN A 213 7.58 23.04 26.11
CA ASN A 213 8.14 22.49 24.88
C ASN A 213 7.13 22.66 23.74
N PHE A 214 7.40 23.57 22.80
CA PHE A 214 6.53 23.81 21.65
C PHE A 214 6.87 22.89 20.48
N LYS A 215 5.82 22.36 19.84
CA LYS A 215 5.99 21.60 18.61
C LYS A 215 6.51 22.53 17.49
N PRO A 216 7.58 22.16 16.77
CA PRO A 216 8.06 22.96 15.65
C PRO A 216 7.00 23.14 14.56
N TYR A 217 6.89 24.37 14.04
CA TYR A 217 5.96 24.68 12.96
C TYR A 217 6.47 24.12 11.62
N ASN A 218 5.59 23.48 10.85
CA ASN A 218 5.94 22.96 9.54
C ASN A 218 5.79 24.04 8.46
N PHE A 219 6.89 24.72 8.13
CA PHE A 219 6.93 25.75 7.09
C PHE A 219 6.79 25.22 5.65
N GLN A 220 6.81 23.90 5.44
CA GLN A 220 6.61 23.29 4.12
C GLN A 220 5.11 23.08 3.79
N ALA A 221 4.22 23.25 4.76
CA ALA A 221 2.79 23.12 4.55
C ALA A 221 2.19 24.43 4.00
N LEU A 222 1.18 24.30 3.15
CA LEU A 222 0.35 25.44 2.76
C LEU A 222 -0.44 25.94 3.98
N GLY A 223 -0.45 27.25 4.19
CA GLY A 223 -1.27 27.88 5.20
C GLY A 223 -2.77 27.77 4.88
N GLU A 224 -3.59 28.17 5.84
CA GLU A 224 -5.04 28.19 5.65
C GLU A 224 -5.43 29.26 4.62
N PRO A 225 -6.22 28.92 3.58
CA PRO A 225 -6.65 29.89 2.59
C PRO A 225 -7.57 30.93 3.24
N GLN A 226 -7.28 32.20 3.01
CA GLN A 226 -8.17 33.28 3.42
C GLN A 226 -9.40 33.28 2.51
N MET A 227 -10.60 33.26 3.10
CA MET A 227 -11.85 33.35 2.37
C MET A 227 -12.13 34.79 1.90
N ALA A 228 -11.36 35.27 0.93
CA ALA A 228 -11.58 36.56 0.29
C ALA A 228 -12.69 36.48 -0.78
N GLY A 229 -13.36 37.61 -1.04
CA GLY A 229 -14.28 37.72 -2.18
C GLY A 229 -13.56 37.62 -3.53
N SER A 230 -14.23 37.08 -4.55
CA SER A 230 -13.66 36.90 -5.89
C SER A 230 -14.49 37.59 -6.98
N LEU A 231 -13.83 38.31 -7.89
CA LEU A 231 -14.45 38.81 -9.12
C LEU A 231 -14.46 37.73 -10.22
N HIS A 232 -15.53 37.69 -11.02
CA HIS A 232 -15.65 36.76 -12.14
C HIS A 232 -14.50 36.96 -13.15
N PRO A 233 -13.80 35.90 -13.62
CA PRO A 233 -12.65 36.03 -14.52
C PRO A 233 -12.94 36.83 -15.79
N LEU A 234 -14.09 36.60 -16.44
CA LEU A 234 -14.50 37.37 -17.62
C LEU A 234 -14.69 38.87 -17.32
N GLY A 235 -15.15 39.20 -16.10
CA GLY A 235 -15.28 40.59 -15.67
C GLY A 235 -13.92 41.26 -15.51
N LYS A 236 -12.91 40.53 -15.01
CA LYS A 236 -11.53 41.04 -14.91
C LYS A 236 -10.95 41.32 -16.30
N VAL A 237 -11.10 40.38 -17.22
CA VAL A 237 -10.60 40.54 -18.60
C VAL A 237 -11.33 41.68 -19.31
N ARG A 238 -12.66 41.77 -19.18
CA ARG A 238 -13.45 42.88 -19.73
C ARG A 238 -12.93 44.24 -19.25
N GLU A 239 -12.63 44.35 -17.95
CA GLU A 239 -12.09 45.57 -17.36
C GLU A 239 -10.69 45.90 -17.91
N GLU A 240 -9.83 44.90 -18.11
CA GLU A 240 -8.52 45.09 -18.74
C GLU A 240 -8.64 45.61 -20.19
N PHE A 241 -9.49 45.01 -21.02
CA PHE A 241 -9.73 45.49 -22.39
C PHE A 241 -10.28 46.91 -22.43
N ARG A 242 -11.23 47.22 -21.54
CA ARG A 242 -11.80 48.56 -21.41
C ARG A 242 -10.71 49.59 -21.10
N LYS A 243 -9.79 49.27 -20.17
CA LYS A 243 -8.64 50.13 -19.84
C LYS A 243 -7.69 50.33 -21.02
N ILE A 244 -7.39 49.28 -21.77
CA ILE A 244 -6.52 49.38 -22.96
C ILE A 244 -7.10 50.35 -23.99
N LEU A 245 -8.39 50.21 -24.32
CA LEU A 245 -9.06 51.08 -25.30
C LEU A 245 -9.11 52.54 -24.84
N PHE A 246 -9.38 52.79 -23.55
CA PHE A 246 -9.34 54.14 -22.99
C PHE A 246 -7.95 54.77 -23.04
N ASN A 247 -6.90 53.99 -22.77
CA ASN A 247 -5.52 54.48 -22.87
C ASN A 247 -5.11 54.82 -24.32
N MET A 248 -5.72 54.16 -25.30
CA MET A 248 -5.55 54.48 -26.73
C MET A 248 -6.40 55.65 -27.21
N GLY A 249 -7.20 56.27 -26.32
CA GLY A 249 -8.07 57.41 -26.63
C GLY A 249 -9.44 57.05 -27.21
N PHE A 250 -9.82 55.77 -27.22
CA PHE A 250 -11.16 55.36 -27.65
C PHE A 250 -12.20 55.69 -26.57
N THR A 251 -13.43 55.97 -27.01
CA THR A 251 -14.60 56.17 -26.13
C THR A 251 -15.53 54.96 -26.22
N GLU A 252 -16.08 54.53 -25.09
CA GLU A 252 -17.00 53.38 -25.04
C GLU A 252 -18.35 53.74 -25.68
N MET A 253 -18.79 52.90 -26.62
CA MET A 253 -20.10 53.05 -27.27
C MET A 253 -21.19 52.35 -26.46
N PRO A 254 -22.41 52.95 -26.34
CA PRO A 254 -23.51 52.34 -25.60
C PRO A 254 -24.09 51.12 -26.34
N THR A 255 -23.97 49.94 -25.73
CA THR A 255 -24.47 48.67 -26.27
C THR A 255 -25.60 48.07 -25.40
N SER A 256 -26.39 48.93 -24.75
CA SER A 256 -27.46 48.53 -23.82
C SER A 256 -28.71 47.99 -24.53
N ARG A 257 -28.53 47.11 -25.52
CA ARG A 257 -29.59 46.44 -26.29
C ARG A 257 -29.13 45.02 -26.65
N PHE A 258 -29.96 44.04 -26.31
CA PHE A 258 -29.72 42.65 -26.71
C PHE A 258 -30.49 42.24 -27.97
N VAL A 259 -31.49 43.04 -28.38
CA VAL A 259 -32.29 42.83 -29.58
C VAL A 259 -32.03 43.99 -30.53
N ASP A 260 -31.54 43.67 -31.73
CA ASP A 260 -31.39 44.61 -32.84
C ASP A 260 -32.29 44.18 -34.00
N THR A 261 -32.71 45.15 -34.82
CA THR A 261 -33.50 44.87 -36.02
C THR A 261 -32.61 44.20 -37.07
N GLY A 262 -33.21 43.36 -37.94
CA GLY A 262 -32.47 42.73 -39.04
C GLY A 262 -31.75 43.74 -39.92
N PHE A 263 -32.35 44.92 -40.11
CA PHE A 263 -31.73 46.04 -40.81
C PHE A 263 -30.39 46.48 -40.19
N TRP A 264 -30.31 46.70 -38.87
CA TRP A 264 -29.07 47.16 -38.23
C TRP A 264 -28.01 46.04 -38.09
N ASN A 265 -28.45 44.79 -37.96
CA ASN A 265 -27.54 43.66 -37.80
C ASN A 265 -27.01 43.11 -39.15
N PHE A 266 -27.71 43.35 -40.27
CA PHE A 266 -27.34 42.82 -41.59
C PHE A 266 -27.30 43.89 -42.69
N ASP A 267 -28.44 44.50 -43.03
CA ASP A 267 -28.55 45.40 -44.19
C ASP A 267 -27.60 46.61 -44.11
N ALA A 268 -27.48 47.22 -42.93
CA ALA A 268 -26.62 48.38 -42.69
C ALA A 268 -25.12 48.06 -42.79
N LEU A 269 -24.74 46.79 -42.66
CA LEU A 269 -23.36 46.30 -42.76
C LEU A 269 -23.03 45.71 -44.14
N PHE A 270 -23.93 45.84 -45.13
CA PHE A 270 -23.79 45.30 -46.49
C PHE A 270 -23.61 43.78 -46.53
N VAL A 271 -24.23 43.06 -45.59
CA VAL A 271 -24.26 41.58 -45.58
C VAL A 271 -25.46 41.12 -46.43
N PRO A 272 -25.27 40.27 -47.46
CA PRO A 272 -26.34 39.79 -48.33
C PRO A 272 -27.26 38.76 -47.66
#